data_AF-A0A9R1NU30-F1
#
_entry.id   AF-A0A9R1NU30-F1
#
_cell.length_a   1.000
_cell.length_b   1.000
_cell.length_c   1.000
_cell.angle_alpha   90.00
_cell.angle_beta   90.00
_cell.angle_gamma   90.00
#
_symmetry.space_group_name_H-M   'P 1'
#
loop_
_entity.id
_entity.type
_entity.pdbx_description
1 polymer ?
#
loop_
_entity_poly.entity_id
_entity_poly.type
_entity_poly.pdbx_seq_one_letter_code
_entity_poly.pdbx_strand_id
1 'polypeptide(L)'
;MAARQRVVVLDWPTLEKRRSDLDRPSAHHAPSSIGIRIAATHGPSAHPTHPTPIPPPRLSSLFSLPLAAEKMASDGSGVVTVYGSGNNGAGTQLEPKSSPFSVKVGLAQMLRGGVIMDVVNAEQARIAEEAGACAVMALERVPADIRAQGGVARMSDPGLILEIKRAVTIPVMAKARIGHFVEAQILESIGVDYVDESEVLTLADDAHHINKHNFRVPFVCGCRNLGEALRRIREGAAMIRTKGEAGTGNVIEAVRHVRSVMGDVRALRSMDDDEVFTYAKSIAAPYDLVMQTKQLGRLPVVQFAAGGVATPADAALMMQLGCDGVFVGSGVFKSGDPARRARAIVQAVTHYSDPNVLAEVSCDLGEAMVGINLSDPKVERFAARSE
;
A
#
# COMPACT_ATOMS: atom_id res chain seq x y z
N MET A 1 -8.40 -36.94 -54.82
CA MET A 1 -7.70 -37.40 -53.60
C MET A 1 -7.72 -36.23 -52.61
N ALA A 2 -8.65 -36.05 -51.67
CA ALA A 2 -9.22 -36.89 -50.61
C ALA A 2 -8.24 -37.28 -49.50
N ALA A 3 -8.23 -36.53 -48.39
CA ALA A 3 -7.80 -36.92 -47.03
C ALA A 3 -8.40 -35.91 -46.02
N ARG A 4 -9.67 -36.07 -45.60
CA ARG A 4 -10.15 -36.72 -44.34
C ARG A 4 -9.44 -36.27 -43.06
N GLN A 5 -10.00 -35.25 -42.40
CA GLN A 5 -9.88 -35.00 -40.97
C GLN A 5 -10.78 -35.98 -40.20
N ARG A 6 -10.27 -36.57 -39.11
CA ARG A 6 -11.05 -37.34 -38.13
C ARG A 6 -11.34 -36.46 -36.92
N VAL A 7 -12.62 -36.24 -36.67
CA VAL A 7 -13.20 -35.74 -35.42
C VAL A 7 -13.57 -36.97 -34.58
N VAL A 8 -13.20 -36.97 -33.30
CA VAL A 8 -13.68 -37.97 -32.33
C VAL A 8 -14.53 -37.23 -31.30
N VAL A 9 -15.83 -37.52 -31.31
CA VAL A 9 -16.82 -37.21 -30.28
C VAL A 9 -17.02 -38.48 -29.46
N LEU A 10 -17.02 -38.38 -28.13
CA LEU A 10 -17.55 -39.44 -27.28
C LEU A 10 -18.46 -38.84 -26.20
N ASP A 11 -19.73 -39.23 -26.32
CA ASP A 11 -20.86 -38.97 -25.44
C ASP A 11 -20.70 -39.63 -24.06
N TRP A 12 -21.28 -39.00 -23.04
CA TRP A 12 -21.48 -39.54 -21.71
C TRP A 12 -22.97 -39.63 -21.38
N PRO A 13 -23.52 -40.83 -21.09
CA PRO A 13 -24.79 -40.96 -20.40
C PRO A 13 -24.66 -41.61 -19.01
N THR A 14 -25.27 -40.92 -18.04
CA THR A 14 -26.01 -41.38 -16.86
C THR A 14 -26.03 -42.88 -16.50
N LEU A 15 -25.82 -43.19 -15.21
CA LEU A 15 -26.51 -44.28 -14.52
C LEU A 15 -26.62 -44.06 -13.01
N GLU A 16 -27.86 -44.00 -12.56
CA GLU A 16 -28.36 -43.97 -11.18
C GLU A 16 -28.55 -45.41 -10.63
N LYS A 17 -28.54 -45.51 -9.29
CA LYS A 17 -29.19 -46.53 -8.42
C LYS A 17 -28.65 -47.96 -8.34
N ARG A 18 -28.19 -48.31 -7.13
CA ARG A 18 -28.63 -49.41 -6.23
C ARG A 18 -27.99 -49.11 -4.84
N ARG A 19 -28.72 -48.74 -3.77
CA ARG A 19 -29.41 -49.60 -2.77
C ARG A 19 -28.58 -50.84 -2.42
N SER A 20 -28.32 -51.24 -1.19
CA SER A 20 -28.74 -50.86 0.16
C SER A 20 -27.97 -51.77 1.15
N ASP A 21 -28.02 -51.45 2.44
CA ASP A 21 -27.85 -52.36 3.59
C ASP A 21 -26.42 -52.80 3.98
N LEU A 22 -25.95 -52.32 5.14
CA LEU A 22 -25.89 -53.13 6.37
C LEU A 22 -25.26 -52.34 7.54
N ASP A 23 -26.10 -52.07 8.54
CA ASP A 23 -25.74 -51.74 9.92
C ASP A 23 -24.93 -52.86 10.59
N ARG A 24 -23.87 -52.52 11.35
CA ARG A 24 -23.81 -52.63 12.83
C ARG A 24 -22.38 -52.44 13.41
N PRO A 25 -22.25 -51.93 14.64
CA PRO A 25 -20.98 -51.68 15.34
C PRO A 25 -20.63 -52.79 16.35
N SER A 26 -19.36 -52.90 16.75
CA SER A 26 -18.96 -53.64 17.97
C SER A 26 -17.70 -53.05 18.63
N ALA A 27 -17.70 -53.12 19.97
CA ALA A 27 -16.82 -52.46 20.90
C ALA A 27 -15.82 -53.42 21.60
N HIS A 28 -14.87 -52.80 22.31
CA HIS A 28 -14.01 -53.32 23.40
C HIS A 28 -12.82 -54.23 23.08
N HIS A 29 -11.60 -53.76 23.40
CA HIS A 29 -10.72 -54.33 24.45
C HIS A 29 -9.40 -53.53 24.59
N ALA A 30 -9.09 -53.08 25.81
CA ALA A 30 -7.73 -52.87 26.33
C ALA A 30 -7.28 -54.20 27.01
N PRO A 31 -6.05 -54.41 27.57
CA PRO A 31 -4.97 -53.46 27.91
C PRO A 31 -3.53 -53.99 27.63
N SER A 32 -2.49 -53.18 27.91
CA SER A 32 -1.32 -53.57 28.74
C SER A 32 -0.20 -52.53 28.74
N SER A 33 0.33 -52.32 29.94
CA SER A 33 1.41 -51.44 30.35
C SER A 33 2.78 -52.14 30.32
N ILE A 34 3.83 -51.43 29.93
CA ILE A 34 5.23 -51.76 30.26
C ILE A 34 5.75 -50.65 31.18
N GLY A 35 6.29 -51.04 32.34
CA GLY A 35 6.99 -50.16 33.27
C GLY A 35 8.46 -50.57 33.41
N ILE A 36 9.31 -49.63 33.84
CA ILE A 36 10.61 -49.89 34.48
C ILE A 36 10.81 -48.89 35.63
N ARG A 37 11.35 -49.41 36.75
CA ARG A 37 11.56 -48.80 38.06
C ARG A 37 12.98 -48.21 38.24
N ILE A 38 13.04 -47.04 38.91
CA ILE A 38 13.81 -46.65 40.12
C ILE A 38 15.31 -46.92 40.21
N ALA A 39 16.10 -45.86 40.51
CA ALA A 39 17.11 -45.86 41.57
C ALA A 39 17.32 -44.44 42.14
N ALA A 40 17.20 -44.30 43.46
CA ALA A 40 17.52 -43.11 44.24
C ALA A 40 18.56 -43.48 45.31
N THR A 41 19.48 -42.55 45.63
CA THR A 41 20.38 -42.64 46.79
C THR A 41 20.20 -41.41 47.69
N HIS A 42 20.14 -41.67 49.00
CA HIS A 42 19.96 -40.76 50.15
C HIS A 42 21.28 -40.00 50.46
N GLY A 43 21.35 -38.71 50.88
CA GLY A 43 20.95 -38.05 52.15
C GLY A 43 22.21 -37.34 52.76
N PRO A 44 22.18 -36.43 53.79
CA PRO A 44 21.08 -36.05 54.69
C PRO A 44 20.88 -34.52 55.01
N SER A 45 19.65 -34.19 55.42
CA SER A 45 19.10 -33.30 56.47
C SER A 45 19.87 -32.07 57.05
N ALA A 46 19.20 -30.90 57.04
CA ALA A 46 18.95 -30.04 58.22
C ALA A 46 17.83 -28.98 57.96
N HIS A 47 16.86 -28.84 58.88
CA HIS A 47 15.78 -27.82 58.95
C HIS A 47 16.19 -26.64 59.89
N PRO A 48 15.37 -25.60 60.15
CA PRO A 48 14.81 -24.57 59.24
C PRO A 48 14.99 -23.13 59.79
N THR A 49 15.02 -22.08 58.96
CA THR A 49 14.76 -20.69 59.41
C THR A 49 14.11 -19.85 58.32
N HIS A 50 12.92 -19.30 58.58
CA HIS A 50 12.28 -18.28 57.75
C HIS A 50 13.01 -16.93 57.83
N PRO A 51 13.05 -16.16 56.72
CA PRO A 51 12.86 -14.72 56.85
C PRO A 51 11.82 -14.15 55.87
N THR A 52 11.30 -13.00 56.28
CA THR A 52 10.22 -12.13 55.78
C THR A 52 10.30 -11.66 54.31
N PRO A 53 9.18 -11.24 53.70
CA PRO A 53 9.13 -10.77 52.31
C PRO A 53 9.62 -9.32 52.16
N ILE A 54 10.45 -9.08 51.14
CA ILE A 54 11.00 -7.77 50.75
C ILE A 54 10.05 -7.10 49.73
N PRO A 55 9.68 -5.82 49.88
CA PRO A 55 8.86 -5.10 48.90
C PRO A 55 9.69 -4.56 47.72
N PRO A 56 9.09 -4.32 46.54
CA PRO A 56 9.83 -3.85 45.37
C PRO A 56 10.24 -2.37 45.51
N PRO A 57 11.41 -1.96 44.98
CA PRO A 57 11.87 -0.59 45.11
C PRO A 57 11.13 0.37 44.17
N ARG A 58 10.76 1.52 44.71
CA ARG A 58 10.26 2.70 43.99
C ARG A 58 11.42 3.42 43.33
N LEU A 59 11.36 3.62 42.02
CA LEU A 59 12.27 4.48 41.27
C LEU A 59 11.71 5.90 41.22
N SER A 60 12.23 6.76 42.10
CA SER A 60 12.13 8.22 41.96
C SER A 60 13.47 8.84 42.33
N SER A 61 13.92 9.75 41.46
CA SER A 61 15.05 10.69 41.59
C SER A 61 16.48 10.13 41.51
N LEU A 62 17.03 10.16 40.29
CA LEU A 62 18.35 10.76 40.06
C LEU A 62 18.26 11.57 38.76
N PHE A 63 18.12 12.87 38.93
CA PHE A 63 18.21 13.88 37.88
C PHE A 63 19.69 14.22 37.64
N SER A 64 19.97 14.63 36.40
CA SER A 64 21.04 15.52 35.96
C SER A 64 22.38 14.90 35.55
N LEU A 65 22.57 14.79 34.23
CA LEU A 65 23.69 15.34 33.43
C LEU A 65 23.38 15.13 31.92
N PRO A 66 23.97 15.92 31.00
CA PRO A 66 23.22 16.80 30.12
C PRO A 66 22.98 16.21 28.73
N LEU A 67 21.79 16.46 28.19
CA LEU A 67 21.42 16.22 26.81
C LEU A 67 22.15 17.26 25.95
N ALA A 68 23.20 16.82 25.24
CA ALA A 68 23.76 17.58 24.13
C ALA A 68 22.70 17.62 23.02
N ALA A 69 21.90 18.69 23.02
CA ALA A 69 20.98 19.00 21.95
C ALA A 69 21.78 19.49 20.74
N GLU A 70 22.21 18.57 19.89
CA GLU A 70 22.54 18.91 18.51
C GLU A 70 21.23 19.29 17.82
N LYS A 71 21.10 20.59 17.51
CA LYS A 71 20.03 21.16 16.70
C LYS A 71 19.96 20.41 15.37
N MET A 72 19.05 19.44 15.24
CA MET A 72 18.49 19.11 13.94
C MET A 72 17.67 20.32 13.50
N ALA A 73 18.21 21.04 12.53
CA ALA A 73 17.53 22.12 11.85
C ALA A 73 16.17 21.61 11.37
N SER A 74 15.10 22.23 11.88
CA SER A 74 13.78 22.11 11.29
C SER A 74 13.82 22.82 9.94
N ASP A 75 14.19 22.10 8.89
CA ASP A 75 14.03 22.60 7.52
C ASP A 75 12.53 22.81 7.29
N GLY A 76 12.15 24.08 7.14
CA GLY A 76 10.79 24.54 6.90
C GLY A 76 10.25 24.05 5.57
N SER A 77 9.83 22.78 5.51
CA SER A 77 9.28 22.13 4.30
C SER A 77 7.76 22.25 4.19
N GLY A 78 7.17 23.32 4.73
CA GLY A 78 5.79 23.72 4.49
C GLY A 78 5.61 24.27 3.07
N VAL A 79 5.73 23.40 2.06
CA VAL A 79 5.67 23.81 0.65
C VAL A 79 4.23 23.90 0.17
N VAL A 80 3.84 25.09 -0.26
CA VAL A 80 2.73 25.32 -1.20
C VAL A 80 3.10 26.47 -2.14
N THR A 81 3.21 26.18 -3.44
CA THR A 81 2.68 27.09 -4.48
C THR A 81 2.26 26.24 -5.67
N VAL A 82 1.00 26.35 -6.08
CA VAL A 82 0.37 25.43 -7.04
C VAL A 82 -0.12 26.21 -8.27
N TYR A 83 0.84 26.84 -8.95
CA TYR A 83 0.70 27.74 -10.10
C TYR A 83 0.32 29.20 -9.79
N GLY A 84 1.27 30.08 -10.06
CA GLY A 84 1.14 31.53 -10.11
C GLY A 84 2.51 32.21 -10.27
N SER A 85 2.97 32.43 -11.50
CA SER A 85 3.92 33.49 -11.83
C SER A 85 3.20 34.51 -12.70
N GLY A 86 3.03 35.70 -12.17
CA GLY A 86 2.33 36.80 -12.84
C GLY A 86 2.17 37.98 -11.90
N ASN A 87 3.23 38.79 -11.75
CA ASN A 87 3.28 40.19 -12.20
C ASN A 87 4.59 40.84 -11.69
N ASN A 88 5.37 41.42 -12.59
CA ASN A 88 6.45 42.34 -12.21
C ASN A 88 5.81 43.67 -11.78
N GLY A 89 5.97 44.05 -10.51
CA GLY A 89 5.75 45.43 -10.07
C GLY A 89 5.24 45.60 -8.64
N ALA A 90 6.12 46.17 -7.81
CA ALA A 90 5.87 46.84 -6.53
C ALA A 90 5.52 45.95 -5.32
N GLY A 91 6.30 46.16 -4.24
CA GLY A 91 6.23 45.40 -3.00
C GLY A 91 4.86 45.46 -2.34
N THR A 92 4.32 44.29 -2.04
CA THR A 92 3.31 44.07 -1.02
C THR A 92 3.52 42.65 -0.51
N GLN A 93 3.59 42.47 0.82
CA GLN A 93 3.69 41.15 1.44
C GLN A 93 2.50 40.30 0.97
N LEU A 94 2.78 39.28 0.18
CA LEU A 94 1.78 38.31 -0.30
C LEU A 94 1.52 37.31 0.83
N GLU A 95 0.45 37.55 1.60
CA GLU A 95 -0.19 36.48 2.39
C GLU A 95 -0.50 35.30 1.44
N PRO A 96 -0.06 34.06 1.74
CA PRO A 96 -0.26 32.93 0.85
C PRO A 96 -1.75 32.58 0.80
N LYS A 97 -2.46 33.07 -0.22
CA LYS A 97 -3.83 32.64 -0.51
C LYS A 97 -3.82 31.16 -0.88
N SER A 98 -4.26 30.31 0.04
CA SER A 98 -4.40 28.87 -0.19
C SER A 98 -5.38 28.62 -1.34
N SER A 99 -4.90 28.06 -2.45
CA SER A 99 -5.76 27.61 -3.54
C SER A 99 -6.52 26.33 -3.13
N PRO A 100 -7.68 26.03 -3.72
CA PRO A 100 -8.39 24.78 -3.43
C PRO A 100 -7.52 23.54 -3.66
N PHE A 101 -6.61 23.58 -4.65
CA PHE A 101 -5.68 22.48 -4.89
C PHE A 101 -4.59 22.39 -3.81
N SER A 102 -4.07 23.52 -3.32
CA SER A 102 -3.06 23.45 -2.25
C SER A 102 -3.59 22.86 -0.95
N VAL A 103 -4.88 23.05 -0.66
CA VAL A 103 -5.54 22.37 0.46
C VAL A 103 -5.51 20.85 0.27
N LYS A 104 -5.87 20.36 -0.94
CA LYS A 104 -5.83 18.92 -1.25
C LYS A 104 -4.42 18.34 -1.12
N VAL A 105 -3.40 19.06 -1.59
CA VAL A 105 -2.00 18.66 -1.43
C VAL A 105 -1.60 18.63 0.04
N GLY A 106 -1.99 19.64 0.83
CA GLY A 106 -1.74 19.68 2.27
C GLY A 106 -2.36 18.50 3.02
N LEU A 107 -3.60 18.11 2.67
CA LEU A 107 -4.24 16.91 3.23
C LEU A 107 -3.42 15.66 2.91
N ALA A 108 -2.99 15.47 1.66
CA ALA A 108 -2.16 14.32 1.27
C ALA A 108 -0.79 14.30 1.99
N GLN A 109 -0.21 15.47 2.29
CA GLN A 109 1.04 15.58 3.04
C GLN A 109 0.95 15.00 4.46
N MET A 110 -0.24 14.98 5.07
CA MET A 110 -0.44 14.40 6.41
C MET A 110 -0.27 12.88 6.45
N LEU A 111 -0.30 12.21 5.29
CA LEU A 111 -0.15 10.75 5.20
C LEU A 111 1.32 10.28 5.16
N ARG A 112 2.28 11.20 5.01
CA ARG A 112 3.71 10.88 4.88
C ARG A 112 4.21 10.01 6.04
N GLY A 113 5.10 9.07 5.73
CA GLY A 113 5.63 8.08 6.65
C GLY A 113 4.64 6.97 7.01
N GLY A 114 3.48 6.91 6.35
CA GLY A 114 2.41 5.97 6.66
C GLY A 114 2.28 4.81 5.68
N VAL A 115 1.42 3.86 6.09
CA VAL A 115 1.00 2.71 5.29
C VAL A 115 -0.49 2.83 5.00
N ILE A 116 -0.86 2.69 3.73
CA ILE A 116 -2.27 2.63 3.29
C ILE A 116 -2.59 1.18 2.94
N MET A 117 -3.64 0.61 3.55
CA MET A 117 -3.96 -0.82 3.40
C MET A 117 -5.24 -1.06 2.59
N ASP A 118 -5.20 -1.90 1.56
CA ASP A 118 -6.40 -2.38 0.87
C ASP A 118 -7.19 -3.31 1.81
N VAL A 119 -8.50 -3.08 1.95
CA VAL A 119 -9.41 -3.84 2.81
C VAL A 119 -10.72 -4.15 2.10
N VAL A 120 -11.29 -5.34 2.36
CA VAL A 120 -12.54 -5.79 1.70
C VAL A 120 -13.76 -5.86 2.61
N ASN A 121 -13.60 -5.57 3.90
CA ASN A 121 -14.69 -5.52 4.88
C ASN A 121 -14.28 -4.71 6.12
N ALA A 122 -15.23 -4.47 7.02
CA ALA A 122 -15.01 -3.74 8.26
C ALA A 122 -14.01 -4.40 9.23
N GLU A 123 -13.91 -5.73 9.24
CA GLU A 123 -12.97 -6.45 10.10
C GLU A 123 -11.51 -6.18 9.69
N GLN A 124 -11.21 -6.29 8.40
CA GLN A 124 -9.89 -5.96 7.86
C GLN A 124 -9.54 -4.48 8.08
N ALA A 125 -10.52 -3.59 7.97
CA ALA A 125 -10.33 -2.16 8.26
C ALA A 125 -9.89 -1.92 9.71
N ARG A 126 -10.53 -2.59 10.69
CA ARG A 126 -10.11 -2.50 12.10
C ARG A 126 -8.72 -3.06 12.33
N ILE A 127 -8.40 -4.20 11.72
CA ILE A 127 -7.04 -4.78 11.81
C ILE A 127 -6.00 -3.80 11.26
N ALA A 128 -6.29 -3.15 10.14
CA ALA A 128 -5.39 -2.17 9.54
C ALA A 128 -5.20 -0.93 10.45
N GLU A 129 -6.28 -0.40 11.02
CA GLU A 129 -6.24 0.72 11.96
C GLU A 129 -5.46 0.37 13.24
N GLU A 130 -5.76 -0.77 13.85
CA GLU A 130 -5.05 -1.27 15.04
C GLU A 130 -3.57 -1.54 14.77
N ALA A 131 -3.21 -1.91 13.53
CA ALA A 131 -1.83 -2.09 13.13
C ALA A 131 -1.07 -0.76 12.94
N GLY A 132 -1.76 0.37 12.88
CA GLY A 132 -1.20 1.70 12.68
C GLY A 132 -1.17 2.16 11.21
N ALA A 133 -2.06 1.64 10.36
CA ALA A 133 -2.24 2.19 9.01
C ALA A 133 -2.67 3.67 9.09
N CYS A 134 -2.14 4.51 8.20
CA CYS A 134 -2.52 5.93 8.16
C CYS A 134 -3.83 6.18 7.41
N ALA A 135 -4.26 5.22 6.58
CA ALA A 135 -5.54 5.18 5.90
C ALA A 135 -5.84 3.76 5.40
N VAL A 136 -7.08 3.51 5.01
CA VAL A 136 -7.49 2.25 4.33
C VAL A 136 -8.06 2.55 2.95
N MET A 137 -7.91 1.59 2.03
CA MET A 137 -8.46 1.62 0.68
C MET A 137 -9.56 0.56 0.57
N ALA A 138 -10.81 1.00 0.50
CA ALA A 138 -11.98 0.12 0.43
C ALA A 138 -12.19 -0.42 -1.00
N LEU A 139 -12.38 -1.73 -1.11
CA LEU A 139 -12.65 -2.42 -2.38
C LEU A 139 -13.27 -3.81 -2.18
N GLU A 140 -14.11 -4.25 -3.11
CA GLU A 140 -14.74 -5.58 -3.06
C GLU A 140 -13.76 -6.75 -3.19
N ARG A 141 -12.69 -6.57 -3.97
CA ARG A 141 -11.75 -7.64 -4.33
C ARG A 141 -10.34 -7.11 -4.38
N VAL A 142 -9.45 -7.68 -3.57
CA VAL A 142 -8.02 -7.29 -3.60
C VAL A 142 -7.42 -7.52 -4.99
N PRO A 143 -6.36 -6.79 -5.37
CA PRO A 143 -5.79 -6.89 -6.72
C PRO A 143 -5.43 -8.31 -7.17
N ALA A 144 -4.96 -9.17 -6.25
CA ALA A 144 -4.70 -10.59 -6.53
C ALA A 144 -5.98 -11.36 -6.95
N ASP A 145 -7.12 -11.06 -6.32
CA ASP A 145 -8.41 -11.69 -6.65
C ASP A 145 -8.97 -11.16 -7.98
N ILE A 146 -8.80 -9.86 -8.27
CA ILE A 146 -9.16 -9.27 -9.56
C ILE A 146 -8.44 -10.00 -10.70
N ARG A 147 -7.15 -10.31 -10.53
CA ARG A 147 -6.38 -11.10 -11.50
C ARG A 147 -6.89 -12.52 -11.65
N ALA A 148 -7.11 -13.21 -10.53
CA ALA A 148 -7.47 -14.62 -10.53
C ALA A 148 -8.87 -14.86 -11.13
N GLN A 149 -9.82 -13.97 -10.85
CA GLN A 149 -11.21 -14.09 -11.30
C GLN A 149 -11.45 -13.47 -12.68
N GLY A 150 -10.63 -12.48 -13.07
CA GLY A 150 -10.84 -11.70 -14.28
C GLY A 150 -12.14 -10.90 -14.28
N GLY A 151 -12.64 -10.64 -15.49
CA GLY A 151 -13.86 -9.87 -15.72
C GLY A 151 -13.66 -8.35 -15.59
N VAL A 152 -14.79 -7.62 -15.56
CA VAL A 152 -14.77 -6.16 -15.45
C VAL A 152 -14.75 -5.75 -13.98
N ALA A 153 -13.64 -5.15 -13.54
CA ALA A 153 -13.51 -4.58 -12.20
C ALA A 153 -13.96 -3.12 -12.21
N ARG A 154 -14.84 -2.75 -11.28
CA ARG A 154 -15.51 -1.43 -11.19
C ARG A 154 -15.31 -0.80 -9.81
N MET A 155 -15.83 0.42 -9.63
CA MET A 155 -16.03 1.00 -8.30
C MET A 155 -16.82 0.02 -7.41
N SER A 156 -16.42 -0.07 -6.14
CA SER A 156 -17.09 -0.94 -5.16
C SER A 156 -18.43 -0.39 -4.71
N ASP A 157 -19.31 -1.28 -4.25
CA ASP A 157 -20.60 -0.92 -3.69
C ASP A 157 -20.46 0.20 -2.62
N PRO A 158 -21.16 1.34 -2.77
CA PRO A 158 -21.20 2.39 -1.76
C PRO A 158 -21.58 1.90 -0.36
N GLY A 159 -22.44 0.89 -0.25
CA GLY A 159 -22.82 0.27 1.02
C GLY A 159 -21.61 -0.34 1.76
N LEU A 160 -20.75 -1.06 1.04
CA LEU A 160 -19.50 -1.61 1.57
C LEU A 160 -18.56 -0.50 2.05
N ILE A 161 -18.41 0.56 1.23
CA ILE A 161 -17.53 1.69 1.57
C ILE A 161 -18.02 2.39 2.84
N LEU A 162 -19.34 2.63 2.96
CA LEU A 162 -19.94 3.24 4.13
C LEU A 162 -19.82 2.35 5.38
N GLU A 163 -19.89 1.03 5.23
CA GLU A 163 -19.64 0.09 6.32
C GLU A 163 -18.21 0.22 6.86
N ILE A 164 -17.22 0.21 5.96
CA ILE A 164 -15.80 0.39 6.31
C ILE A 164 -15.58 1.76 6.98
N LYS A 165 -16.14 2.84 6.41
CA LYS A 165 -16.05 4.20 6.99
C LYS A 165 -16.61 4.30 8.41
N ARG A 166 -17.66 3.54 8.73
CA ARG A 166 -18.22 3.52 10.09
C ARG A 166 -17.40 2.69 11.07
N ALA A 167 -16.54 1.80 10.57
CA ALA A 167 -15.79 0.86 11.38
C ALA A 167 -14.46 1.41 11.90
N VAL A 168 -13.91 2.47 11.26
CA VAL A 168 -12.60 3.05 11.57
C VAL A 168 -12.65 4.57 11.69
N THR A 169 -11.64 5.14 12.32
CA THR A 169 -11.46 6.60 12.49
C THR A 169 -10.43 7.20 11.55
N ILE A 170 -9.54 6.38 10.99
CA ILE A 170 -8.58 6.77 9.96
C ILE A 170 -9.27 7.04 8.60
N PRO A 171 -8.68 7.88 7.73
CA PRO A 171 -9.20 8.16 6.39
C PRO A 171 -9.51 6.91 5.57
N VAL A 172 -10.60 6.95 4.81
CA VAL A 172 -11.02 5.88 3.89
C VAL A 172 -10.96 6.37 2.46
N MET A 173 -10.16 5.68 1.66
CA MET A 173 -10.01 5.87 0.23
C MET A 173 -10.88 4.85 -0.52
N ALA A 174 -11.24 5.17 -1.76
CA ALA A 174 -11.90 4.22 -2.66
C ALA A 174 -11.43 4.39 -4.10
N LYS A 175 -11.59 3.33 -4.91
CA LYS A 175 -11.14 3.32 -6.32
C LYS A 175 -12.25 3.69 -7.30
N ALA A 176 -11.89 4.50 -8.28
CA ALA A 176 -12.69 4.73 -9.49
C ALA A 176 -11.91 4.25 -10.72
N ARG A 177 -12.61 3.82 -11.76
CA ARG A 177 -11.99 3.49 -13.04
C ARG A 177 -11.42 4.74 -13.70
N ILE A 178 -10.32 4.57 -14.44
CA ILE A 178 -9.72 5.66 -15.23
C ILE A 178 -10.76 6.23 -16.20
N GLY A 179 -10.91 7.55 -16.15
CA GLY A 179 -11.87 8.32 -16.95
C GLY A 179 -13.31 8.31 -16.45
N HIS A 180 -13.65 7.49 -15.45
CA HIS A 180 -15.04 7.33 -14.99
C HIS A 180 -15.46 8.40 -13.98
N PHE A 181 -15.58 9.66 -14.43
CA PHE A 181 -15.90 10.79 -13.56
C PHE A 181 -17.20 10.62 -12.76
N VAL A 182 -18.19 9.85 -13.26
CA VAL A 182 -19.44 9.57 -12.53
C VAL A 182 -19.21 8.65 -11.32
N GLU A 183 -18.24 7.72 -11.38
CA GLU A 183 -17.90 6.89 -10.21
C GLU A 183 -17.28 7.80 -9.14
N ALA A 184 -16.38 8.70 -9.54
CA ALA A 184 -15.80 9.67 -8.62
C ALA A 184 -16.85 10.64 -8.01
N GLN A 185 -17.88 11.04 -8.76
CA GLN A 185 -19.00 11.84 -8.23
C GLN A 185 -19.77 11.09 -7.14
N ILE A 186 -20.01 9.79 -7.35
CA ILE A 186 -20.67 8.94 -6.35
C ILE A 186 -19.78 8.81 -5.10
N LEU A 187 -18.49 8.55 -5.28
CA LEU A 187 -17.52 8.45 -4.17
C LEU A 187 -17.43 9.75 -3.35
N GLU A 188 -17.38 10.91 -4.02
CA GLU A 188 -17.40 12.21 -3.35
C GLU A 188 -18.72 12.43 -2.58
N SER A 189 -19.86 12.04 -3.16
CA SER A 189 -21.19 12.18 -2.53
C SER A 189 -21.32 11.36 -1.25
N ILE A 190 -20.75 10.15 -1.20
CA ILE A 190 -20.72 9.33 0.03
C ILE A 190 -19.60 9.74 1.00
N GLY A 191 -18.84 10.77 0.65
CA GLY A 191 -17.86 11.40 1.52
C GLY A 191 -16.59 10.58 1.74
N VAL A 192 -16.07 9.87 0.73
CA VAL A 192 -14.72 9.28 0.85
C VAL A 192 -13.66 10.37 1.03
N ASP A 193 -12.58 10.04 1.72
CA ASP A 193 -11.54 11.01 2.06
C ASP A 193 -10.58 11.24 0.90
N TYR A 194 -10.35 10.21 0.07
CA TYR A 194 -9.58 10.27 -1.18
C TYR A 194 -10.18 9.34 -2.24
N VAL A 195 -10.02 9.71 -3.52
CA VAL A 195 -10.33 8.86 -4.67
C VAL A 195 -9.05 8.42 -5.36
N ASP A 196 -8.84 7.12 -5.54
CA ASP A 196 -7.76 6.58 -6.38
C ASP A 196 -8.31 6.27 -7.78
N GLU A 197 -7.94 7.10 -8.76
CA GLU A 197 -8.23 6.83 -10.17
C GLU A 197 -7.25 5.75 -10.66
N SER A 198 -7.73 4.51 -10.68
CA SER A 198 -6.84 3.34 -10.61
C SER A 198 -6.86 2.48 -11.88
N GLU A 199 -5.67 2.21 -12.40
CA GLU A 199 -5.37 1.29 -13.50
C GLU A 199 -5.62 -0.19 -13.17
N VAL A 200 -5.75 -0.51 -11.88
CA VAL A 200 -6.04 -1.88 -11.41
C VAL A 200 -7.46 -2.28 -11.80
N LEU A 201 -8.39 -1.31 -11.82
CA LEU A 201 -9.74 -1.52 -12.34
C LEU A 201 -9.73 -1.52 -13.87
N THR A 202 -10.82 -2.00 -14.47
CA THR A 202 -10.98 -1.94 -15.93
C THR A 202 -11.15 -0.49 -16.37
N LEU A 203 -10.50 -0.04 -17.44
CA LEU A 203 -10.65 1.35 -17.92
C LEU A 203 -12.10 1.64 -18.29
N ALA A 204 -12.53 2.88 -18.09
CA ALA A 204 -13.81 3.36 -18.61
C ALA A 204 -13.63 4.28 -19.82
N ASP A 205 -12.53 5.03 -19.85
CA ASP A 205 -12.06 5.82 -20.98
C ASP A 205 -10.57 5.52 -21.17
N ASP A 206 -10.17 5.18 -22.40
CA ASP A 206 -8.80 4.82 -22.77
C ASP A 206 -7.99 6.02 -23.28
N ALA A 207 -8.63 7.17 -23.49
CA ALA A 207 -8.01 8.39 -24.00
C ALA A 207 -7.94 9.50 -22.95
N HIS A 208 -8.86 9.55 -21.99
CA HIS A 208 -8.99 10.66 -21.05
C HIS A 208 -9.07 10.21 -19.61
N HIS A 209 -8.25 10.81 -18.75
CA HIS A 209 -8.40 10.71 -17.31
C HIS A 209 -9.44 11.73 -16.81
N ILE A 210 -9.92 11.53 -15.58
CA ILE A 210 -10.85 12.44 -14.92
C ILE A 210 -10.21 13.83 -14.79
N ASN A 211 -10.98 14.89 -15.08
CA ASN A 211 -10.62 16.26 -14.69
C ASN A 211 -10.85 16.43 -13.19
N LYS A 212 -9.81 16.21 -12.40
CA LYS A 212 -9.84 16.14 -10.93
C LYS A 212 -9.97 17.51 -10.26
N HIS A 213 -9.82 18.60 -11.04
CA HIS A 213 -10.09 19.97 -10.56
C HIS A 213 -11.57 20.24 -10.32
N ASN A 214 -12.48 19.47 -10.95
CA ASN A 214 -13.93 19.62 -10.78
C ASN A 214 -14.46 19.06 -9.46
N PHE A 215 -13.61 18.45 -8.66
CA PHE A 215 -13.95 17.78 -7.41
C PHE A 215 -13.37 18.53 -6.22
N ARG A 216 -13.93 18.35 -5.04
CA ARG A 216 -13.39 18.80 -3.75
C ARG A 216 -12.53 17.72 -3.11
N VAL A 217 -12.91 16.45 -3.26
CA VAL A 217 -12.13 15.31 -2.77
C VAL A 217 -10.73 15.26 -3.45
N PRO A 218 -9.65 15.00 -2.71
CA PRO A 218 -8.32 14.79 -3.29
C PRO A 218 -8.23 13.47 -4.06
N PHE A 219 -7.44 13.48 -5.13
CA PHE A 219 -7.21 12.31 -5.98
C PHE A 219 -5.79 11.77 -5.84
N VAL A 220 -5.69 10.45 -5.87
CA VAL A 220 -4.48 9.66 -6.02
C VAL A 220 -4.44 9.10 -7.44
N CYS A 221 -3.28 9.17 -8.11
CA CYS A 221 -3.08 8.54 -9.42
C CYS A 221 -1.78 7.72 -9.47
N GLY A 222 -1.79 6.66 -10.27
CA GLY A 222 -0.61 5.85 -10.58
C GLY A 222 0.30 6.49 -11.64
N CYS A 223 1.61 6.31 -11.52
CA CYS A 223 2.58 6.65 -12.56
C CYS A 223 3.72 5.62 -12.69
N ARG A 224 4.38 5.60 -13.85
CA ARG A 224 5.58 4.78 -14.12
C ARG A 224 6.85 5.60 -14.33
N ASN A 225 6.72 6.87 -14.71
CA ASN A 225 7.80 7.80 -15.00
C ASN A 225 7.40 9.24 -14.66
N LEU A 226 8.36 10.18 -14.73
CA LEU A 226 8.13 11.59 -14.39
C LEU A 226 7.07 12.25 -15.28
N GLY A 227 7.10 11.99 -16.58
CA GLY A 227 6.15 12.59 -17.53
C GLY A 227 4.70 12.25 -17.20
N GLU A 228 4.44 10.96 -16.93
CA GLU A 228 3.13 10.47 -16.51
C GLU A 228 2.69 11.11 -15.18
N ALA A 229 3.58 11.18 -14.18
CA ALA A 229 3.28 11.81 -12.90
C ALA A 229 2.84 13.27 -13.06
N LEU A 230 3.59 14.06 -13.84
CA LEU A 230 3.30 15.48 -14.05
C LEU A 230 2.00 15.69 -14.85
N ARG A 231 1.67 14.83 -15.81
CA ARG A 231 0.36 14.88 -16.48
C ARG A 231 -0.80 14.66 -15.49
N ARG A 232 -0.69 13.65 -14.61
CA ARG A 232 -1.72 13.37 -13.58
C ARG A 232 -1.87 14.52 -12.59
N ILE A 233 -0.76 15.13 -12.16
CA ILE A 233 -0.79 16.31 -11.28
C ILE A 233 -1.48 17.49 -11.99
N ARG A 234 -1.18 17.71 -13.28
CA ARG A 234 -1.81 18.79 -14.07
C ARG A 234 -3.31 18.62 -14.22
N GLU A 235 -3.78 17.38 -14.32
CA GLU A 235 -5.20 17.01 -14.32
C GLU A 235 -5.88 17.15 -12.95
N GLY A 236 -5.11 17.36 -11.89
CA GLY A 236 -5.60 17.62 -10.54
C GLY A 236 -5.35 16.52 -9.51
N ALA A 237 -4.44 15.57 -9.77
CA ALA A 237 -4.01 14.61 -8.74
C ALA A 237 -3.23 15.32 -7.62
N ALA A 238 -3.68 15.16 -6.39
CA ALA A 238 -3.05 15.74 -5.20
C ALA A 238 -2.01 14.81 -4.56
N MET A 239 -1.91 13.58 -5.06
CA MET A 239 -1.04 12.52 -4.59
C MET A 239 -0.70 11.58 -5.75
N ILE A 240 0.52 11.10 -5.79
CA ILE A 240 1.01 10.14 -6.78
C ILE A 240 1.42 8.85 -6.08
N ARG A 241 1.19 7.72 -6.74
CA ARG A 241 1.76 6.42 -6.36
C ARG A 241 2.44 5.76 -7.55
N THR A 242 3.38 4.85 -7.33
CA THR A 242 3.80 3.95 -8.42
C THR A 242 2.64 3.04 -8.84
N LYS A 243 2.64 2.60 -10.09
CA LYS A 243 1.71 1.53 -10.52
C LYS A 243 2.15 0.16 -9.98
N GLY A 244 3.45 -0.12 -10.12
CA GLY A 244 4.03 -1.43 -9.82
C GLY A 244 3.34 -2.52 -10.62
N GLU A 245 3.24 -3.75 -10.08
CA GLU A 245 2.33 -4.76 -10.65
C GLU A 245 1.43 -5.30 -9.54
N ALA A 246 0.35 -4.58 -9.27
CA ALA A 246 -0.55 -4.85 -8.16
C ALA A 246 -1.07 -6.29 -8.16
N GLY A 247 -1.04 -6.98 -7.02
CA GLY A 247 -1.54 -8.35 -6.87
C GLY A 247 -0.53 -9.47 -7.19
N THR A 248 0.68 -9.14 -7.62
CA THR A 248 1.72 -10.15 -7.96
C THR A 248 2.66 -10.49 -6.80
N GLY A 249 2.69 -9.69 -5.73
CA GLY A 249 3.67 -9.85 -4.65
C GLY A 249 5.13 -9.64 -5.08
N ASN A 250 5.37 -9.03 -6.24
CA ASN A 250 6.71 -8.77 -6.76
C ASN A 250 6.98 -7.27 -6.87
N VAL A 251 7.90 -6.75 -6.05
CA VAL A 251 8.21 -5.32 -5.92
C VAL A 251 8.99 -4.74 -7.11
N ILE A 252 9.50 -5.56 -8.04
CA ILE A 252 10.42 -5.13 -9.10
C ILE A 252 9.89 -3.97 -9.97
N GLU A 253 8.61 -3.99 -10.34
CA GLU A 253 8.01 -2.90 -11.14
C GLU A 253 7.90 -1.62 -10.31
N ALA A 254 7.52 -1.70 -9.03
CA ALA A 254 7.48 -0.53 -8.16
C ALA A 254 8.88 0.09 -8.00
N VAL A 255 9.91 -0.74 -7.79
CA VAL A 255 11.31 -0.29 -7.76
C VAL A 255 11.71 0.39 -9.08
N ARG A 256 11.35 -0.19 -10.23
CA ARG A 256 11.64 0.40 -11.54
C ARG A 256 11.00 1.78 -11.70
N HIS A 257 9.72 1.92 -11.34
CA HIS A 257 9.00 3.18 -11.45
C HIS A 257 9.56 4.27 -10.51
N VAL A 258 9.86 3.94 -9.25
CA VAL A 258 10.49 4.89 -8.32
C VAL A 258 11.85 5.32 -8.84
N ARG A 259 12.68 4.38 -9.31
CA ARG A 259 14.00 4.71 -9.87
C ARG A 259 13.90 5.58 -11.12
N SER A 260 12.90 5.37 -11.99
CA SER A 260 12.64 6.24 -13.13
C SER A 260 12.30 7.65 -12.68
N VAL A 261 11.25 7.83 -11.86
CA VAL A 261 10.82 9.15 -11.39
C VAL A 261 11.96 9.88 -10.65
N MET A 262 12.59 9.22 -9.69
CA MET A 262 13.64 9.85 -8.88
C MET A 262 14.93 10.09 -9.67
N GLY A 263 15.23 9.23 -10.66
CA GLY A 263 16.35 9.43 -11.58
C GLY A 263 16.15 10.67 -12.45
N ASP A 264 14.96 10.78 -13.06
CA ASP A 264 14.55 11.91 -13.88
C ASP A 264 14.57 13.22 -13.09
N VAL A 265 14.04 13.23 -11.87
CA VAL A 265 14.07 14.41 -10.98
C VAL A 265 15.51 14.85 -10.66
N ARG A 266 16.42 13.90 -10.36
CA ARG A 266 17.83 14.22 -10.10
C ARG A 266 18.51 14.81 -11.33
N ALA A 267 18.29 14.22 -12.51
CA ALA A 267 18.86 14.71 -13.77
C ALA A 267 18.31 16.11 -14.12
N LEU A 268 17.00 16.29 -13.99
CA LEU A 268 16.33 17.57 -14.22
C LEU A 268 16.84 18.67 -13.29
N ARG A 269 17.09 18.36 -12.02
CA ARG A 269 17.60 19.33 -11.03
C ARG A 269 18.91 19.98 -11.50
N SER A 270 19.81 19.21 -12.10
CA SER A 270 21.12 19.68 -12.58
C SER A 270 21.15 20.11 -14.06
N MET A 271 20.05 19.94 -14.79
CA MET A 271 19.96 20.30 -16.22
C MET A 271 20.11 21.81 -16.43
N ASP A 272 20.64 22.25 -17.57
CA ASP A 272 20.64 23.67 -17.92
C ASP A 272 19.19 24.15 -18.16
N ASP A 273 18.85 25.37 -17.72
CA ASP A 273 17.49 25.92 -17.83
C ASP A 273 17.03 26.00 -19.31
N ASP A 274 17.97 26.27 -20.23
CA ASP A 274 17.71 26.32 -21.67
C ASP A 274 17.33 24.94 -22.26
N GLU A 275 17.82 23.85 -21.67
CA GLU A 275 17.54 22.48 -22.11
C GLU A 275 16.17 21.96 -21.60
N VAL A 276 15.63 22.57 -20.53
CA VAL A 276 14.39 22.10 -19.88
C VAL A 276 13.18 22.14 -20.82
N PHE A 277 13.12 23.09 -21.76
CA PHE A 277 12.05 23.16 -22.76
C PHE A 277 11.99 21.88 -23.61
N THR A 278 13.15 21.43 -24.09
CA THR A 278 13.26 20.21 -24.90
C THR A 278 12.99 18.98 -24.05
N TYR A 279 13.48 18.95 -22.81
CA TYR A 279 13.22 17.86 -21.89
C TYR A 279 11.73 17.70 -21.59
N ALA A 280 11.02 18.79 -21.25
CA ALA A 280 9.58 18.79 -21.00
C ALA A 280 8.78 18.22 -22.19
N LYS A 281 9.17 18.60 -23.43
CA LYS A 281 8.61 18.04 -24.66
C LYS A 281 8.88 16.53 -24.77
N SER A 282 10.10 16.08 -24.48
CA SER A 282 10.50 14.67 -24.61
C SER A 282 9.73 13.72 -23.69
N ILE A 283 9.38 14.17 -22.48
CA ILE A 283 8.60 13.39 -21.51
C ILE A 283 7.08 13.65 -21.61
N ALA A 284 6.66 14.46 -22.58
CA ALA A 284 5.28 14.89 -22.76
C ALA A 284 4.65 15.42 -21.45
N ALA A 285 5.34 16.36 -20.79
CA ALA A 285 4.92 16.95 -19.52
C ALA A 285 4.70 18.46 -19.62
N PRO A 286 3.81 19.03 -18.80
CA PRO A 286 3.60 20.49 -18.77
C PRO A 286 4.87 21.21 -18.26
N TYR A 287 5.42 22.10 -19.08
CA TYR A 287 6.68 22.80 -18.80
C TYR A 287 6.73 23.45 -17.41
N ASP A 288 5.69 24.19 -17.02
CA ASP A 288 5.65 24.88 -15.74
C ASP A 288 5.78 23.93 -14.54
N LEU A 289 5.26 22.71 -14.69
CA LEU A 289 5.31 21.67 -13.66
C LEU A 289 6.67 20.96 -13.63
N VAL A 290 7.31 20.84 -14.81
CA VAL A 290 8.71 20.41 -14.94
C VAL A 290 9.62 21.41 -14.24
N MET A 291 9.47 22.71 -14.52
CA MET A 291 10.24 23.77 -13.84
C MET A 291 10.01 23.79 -12.33
N GLN A 292 8.75 23.64 -11.89
CA GLN A 292 8.46 23.53 -10.47
C GLN A 292 9.17 22.32 -9.84
N THR A 293 9.13 21.15 -10.50
CA THR A 293 9.80 19.94 -10.04
C THR A 293 11.32 20.13 -9.97
N LYS A 294 11.91 20.82 -10.97
CA LYS A 294 13.33 21.19 -11.00
C LYS A 294 13.71 22.04 -9.80
N GLN A 295 12.95 23.10 -9.53
CA GLN A 295 13.19 24.03 -8.43
C GLN A 295 13.06 23.35 -7.06
N LEU A 296 12.08 22.45 -6.90
CA LEU A 296 11.86 21.71 -5.67
C LEU A 296 12.85 20.55 -5.47
N GLY A 297 13.43 20.02 -6.56
CA GLY A 297 14.22 18.79 -6.51
C GLY A 297 13.41 17.54 -6.15
N ARG A 298 12.08 17.60 -6.28
CA ARG A 298 11.10 16.53 -6.01
C ARG A 298 9.77 16.85 -6.70
N LEU A 299 8.86 15.88 -6.77
CA LEU A 299 7.48 16.14 -7.19
C LEU A 299 6.81 17.17 -6.25
N PRO A 300 5.90 18.02 -6.77
CA PRO A 300 5.18 19.02 -5.97
C PRO A 300 4.08 18.42 -5.08
N VAL A 301 3.85 17.11 -5.14
CA VAL A 301 2.88 16.35 -4.34
C VAL A 301 3.57 15.14 -3.71
N VAL A 302 2.91 14.48 -2.74
CA VAL A 302 3.47 13.27 -2.13
C VAL A 302 3.54 12.10 -3.12
N GLN A 303 4.58 11.27 -2.99
CA GLN A 303 4.83 10.11 -3.84
C GLN A 303 4.94 8.82 -3.01
N PHE A 304 3.94 7.95 -3.13
CA PHE A 304 3.93 6.66 -2.44
C PHE A 304 4.40 5.52 -3.36
N ALA A 305 4.91 4.45 -2.76
CA ALA A 305 5.07 3.19 -3.47
C ALA A 305 3.78 2.37 -3.44
N ALA A 306 3.45 1.72 -4.54
CA ALA A 306 2.38 0.73 -4.62
C ALA A 306 2.70 -0.35 -5.66
N GLY A 307 2.10 -1.52 -5.46
CA GLY A 307 2.18 -2.67 -6.36
C GLY A 307 3.37 -3.60 -6.06
N GLY A 308 3.09 -4.74 -5.44
CA GLY A 308 4.08 -5.80 -5.23
C GLY A 308 4.77 -5.82 -3.87
N VAL A 309 4.51 -4.85 -2.98
CA VAL A 309 4.97 -4.87 -1.59
C VAL A 309 4.28 -6.01 -0.84
N ALA A 310 5.05 -6.98 -0.35
CA ALA A 310 4.53 -8.16 0.36
C ALA A 310 5.22 -8.41 1.72
N THR A 311 6.37 -7.79 1.96
CA THR A 311 7.19 -7.99 3.17
C THR A 311 7.60 -6.66 3.81
N PRO A 312 7.99 -6.68 5.11
CA PRO A 312 8.60 -5.52 5.76
C PRO A 312 9.83 -4.99 5.01
N ALA A 313 10.66 -5.89 4.47
CA ALA A 313 11.85 -5.53 3.69
C ALA A 313 11.50 -4.79 2.40
N ASP A 314 10.45 -5.22 1.68
CA ASP A 314 9.97 -4.49 0.49
C ASP A 314 9.51 -3.07 0.87
N ALA A 315 8.75 -2.93 1.96
CA ALA A 315 8.26 -1.64 2.41
C ALA A 315 9.41 -0.69 2.77
N ALA A 316 10.39 -1.17 3.55
CA ALA A 316 11.58 -0.41 3.92
C ALA A 316 12.44 -0.05 2.70
N LEU A 317 12.60 -0.96 1.74
CA LEU A 317 13.28 -0.69 0.47
C LEU A 317 12.64 0.50 -0.25
N MET A 318 11.31 0.53 -0.35
CA MET A 318 10.61 1.62 -1.04
C MET A 318 10.82 2.97 -0.34
N MET A 319 10.82 2.99 1.00
CA MET A 319 11.13 4.19 1.79
C MET A 319 12.59 4.65 1.57
N GLN A 320 13.56 3.73 1.59
CA GLN A 320 14.98 4.05 1.32
C GLN A 320 15.22 4.53 -0.12
N LEU A 321 14.37 4.15 -1.08
CA LEU A 321 14.41 4.68 -2.45
C LEU A 321 13.81 6.10 -2.57
N GLY A 322 13.27 6.64 -1.47
CA GLY A 322 12.80 8.01 -1.35
C GLY A 322 11.29 8.19 -1.48
N CYS A 323 10.50 7.13 -1.28
CA CYS A 323 9.04 7.27 -1.23
C CYS A 323 8.60 7.95 0.08
N ASP A 324 7.48 8.66 0.00
CA ASP A 324 6.83 9.31 1.14
C ASP A 324 5.98 8.34 1.97
N GLY A 325 5.76 7.11 1.52
CA GLY A 325 4.92 6.10 2.17
C GLY A 325 4.64 4.93 1.23
N VAL A 326 3.85 3.96 1.69
CA VAL A 326 3.56 2.74 0.91
C VAL A 326 2.08 2.35 0.93
N PHE A 327 1.59 1.82 -0.18
CA PHE A 327 0.34 1.08 -0.27
C PHE A 327 0.63 -0.42 -0.21
N VAL A 328 -0.16 -1.14 0.57
CA VAL A 328 -0.11 -2.60 0.65
C VAL A 328 -1.52 -3.15 0.57
N GLY A 329 -1.74 -4.20 -0.22
CA GLY A 329 -3.03 -4.87 -0.30
C GLY A 329 -2.92 -6.35 -0.07
N SER A 330 -2.84 -7.11 -1.18
CA SER A 330 -2.74 -8.57 -1.14
C SER A 330 -1.59 -9.09 -0.27
N GLY A 331 -0.50 -8.32 -0.11
CA GLY A 331 0.64 -8.69 0.73
C GLY A 331 0.29 -8.93 2.21
N VAL A 332 -0.78 -8.31 2.73
CA VAL A 332 -1.22 -8.46 4.12
C VAL A 332 -2.33 -9.49 4.23
N PHE A 333 -3.48 -9.26 3.60
CA PHE A 333 -4.70 -10.06 3.81
C PHE A 333 -4.77 -11.37 3.02
N LYS A 334 -3.75 -11.69 2.21
CA LYS A 334 -3.53 -13.02 1.62
C LYS A 334 -2.34 -13.76 2.25
N SER A 335 -1.89 -13.34 3.43
CA SER A 335 -0.84 -14.01 4.20
C SER A 335 -1.41 -14.88 5.32
N GLY A 336 -0.55 -15.69 5.96
CA GLY A 336 -0.97 -16.59 7.04
C GLY A 336 -1.42 -15.88 8.33
N ASP A 337 -0.84 -14.72 8.66
CA ASP A 337 -1.24 -13.87 9.80
C ASP A 337 -1.29 -12.39 9.37
N PRO A 338 -2.45 -11.92 8.88
CA PRO A 338 -2.62 -10.55 8.41
C PRO A 338 -2.35 -9.50 9.50
N ALA A 339 -2.77 -9.73 10.74
CA ALA A 339 -2.64 -8.74 11.81
C ALA A 339 -1.18 -8.53 12.20
N ARG A 340 -0.42 -9.62 12.37
CA ARG A 340 1.02 -9.54 12.66
C ARG A 340 1.79 -8.94 11.49
N ARG A 341 1.47 -9.32 10.25
CA ARG A 341 2.12 -8.79 9.05
C ARG A 341 1.83 -7.30 8.83
N ALA A 342 0.58 -6.86 9.05
CA ALA A 342 0.20 -5.46 9.00
C ALA A 342 1.05 -4.62 9.96
N ARG A 343 1.15 -5.04 11.24
CA ARG A 343 2.00 -4.38 12.24
C ARG A 343 3.47 -4.33 11.82
N ALA A 344 4.01 -5.45 11.32
CA ALA A 344 5.40 -5.52 10.89
C ALA A 344 5.72 -4.55 9.74
N ILE A 345 4.81 -4.42 8.77
CA ILE A 345 4.96 -3.48 7.64
C ILE A 345 4.89 -2.04 8.12
N VAL A 346 3.96 -1.70 9.02
CA VAL A 346 3.87 -0.35 9.60
C VAL A 346 5.16 0.01 10.34
N GLN A 347 5.64 -0.89 11.20
CA GLN A 347 6.90 -0.69 11.93
C GLN A 347 8.10 -0.55 10.98
N ALA A 348 8.15 -1.35 9.91
CA ALA A 348 9.22 -1.26 8.92
C ALA A 348 9.20 0.05 8.12
N VAL A 349 8.02 0.64 7.89
CA VAL A 349 7.93 1.96 7.25
C VAL A 349 8.32 3.07 8.21
N THR A 350 8.00 2.96 9.50
CA THR A 350 8.46 3.93 10.51
C THR A 350 9.97 3.85 10.74
N HIS A 351 10.53 2.64 10.80
CA HIS A 351 11.93 2.37 11.14
C HIS A 351 12.73 1.89 9.94
N TYR A 352 12.43 2.40 8.74
CA TYR A 352 12.97 1.88 7.47
C TYR A 352 14.50 1.95 7.35
N SER A 353 15.17 2.74 8.18
CA SER A 353 16.62 2.90 8.20
C SER A 353 17.32 2.14 9.33
N ASP A 354 16.59 1.40 10.17
CA ASP A 354 17.15 0.61 11.29
C ASP A 354 17.15 -0.89 10.96
N PRO A 355 18.29 -1.47 10.55
CA PRO A 355 18.36 -2.89 10.19
C PRO A 355 18.02 -3.84 11.34
N ASN A 356 18.21 -3.45 12.60
CA ASN A 356 17.90 -4.30 13.74
C ASN A 356 16.39 -4.42 13.93
N VAL A 357 15.68 -3.29 13.89
CA VAL A 357 14.20 -3.29 13.94
C VAL A 357 13.64 -4.04 12.73
N LEU A 358 14.19 -3.82 11.52
CA LEU A 358 13.74 -4.52 10.32
C LEU A 358 13.92 -6.04 10.42
N ALA A 359 15.02 -6.51 11.02
CA ALA A 359 15.24 -7.92 11.26
C ALA A 359 14.22 -8.48 12.27
N GLU A 360 14.02 -7.79 13.39
CA GLU A 360 13.08 -8.19 14.45
C GLU A 360 11.65 -8.31 13.93
N VAL A 361 11.14 -7.28 13.24
CA VAL A 361 9.76 -7.28 12.75
C VAL A 361 9.55 -8.27 11.59
N SER A 362 10.62 -8.75 10.96
CA SER A 362 10.55 -9.75 9.90
C SER A 362 10.50 -11.19 10.42
N CYS A 363 10.73 -11.42 11.72
CA CYS A 363 10.72 -12.75 12.33
C CYS A 363 9.31 -13.32 12.51
N ASP A 364 9.16 -14.61 12.21
CA ASP A 364 7.98 -15.46 12.43
C ASP A 364 6.65 -14.87 11.94
N LEU A 365 6.66 -14.19 10.77
CA LEU A 365 5.46 -13.61 10.16
C LEU A 365 4.53 -14.63 9.46
N GLY A 366 4.86 -15.92 9.53
CA GLY A 366 4.20 -16.97 8.77
C GLY A 366 4.40 -16.84 7.26
N GLU A 367 3.65 -17.62 6.50
CA GLU A 367 3.72 -17.63 5.04
C GLU A 367 3.28 -16.29 4.45
N ALA A 368 4.11 -15.73 3.56
CA ALA A 368 3.75 -14.59 2.74
C ALA A 368 2.73 -15.00 1.66
N MET A 369 2.09 -14.03 1.02
CA MET A 369 1.25 -14.33 -0.14
C MET A 369 2.07 -15.06 -1.22
N VAL A 370 1.44 -16.02 -1.91
CA VAL A 370 2.06 -16.65 -3.07
C VAL A 370 2.13 -15.62 -4.21
N GLY A 371 3.35 -15.26 -4.59
CA GLY A 371 3.60 -14.30 -5.67
C GLY A 371 3.42 -14.91 -7.06
N ILE A 372 3.28 -14.04 -8.07
CA ILE A 372 3.19 -14.40 -9.49
C ILE A 372 4.44 -13.90 -10.19
N ASN A 373 5.09 -14.78 -10.97
CA ASN A 373 6.24 -14.37 -11.76
C ASN A 373 5.80 -13.60 -13.01
N LEU A 374 6.36 -12.41 -13.17
CA LEU A 374 6.07 -11.47 -14.25
C LEU A 374 6.57 -11.94 -15.64
N SER A 375 7.44 -12.95 -15.69
CA SER A 375 7.89 -13.55 -16.95
C SER A 375 6.86 -14.48 -17.59
N ASP A 376 5.80 -14.84 -16.89
CA ASP A 376 4.72 -15.64 -17.46
C ASP A 376 3.87 -14.77 -18.42
N PRO A 377 3.79 -15.12 -19.72
CA PRO A 377 3.05 -14.34 -20.72
C PRO A 377 1.54 -14.29 -20.47
N LYS A 378 0.99 -15.13 -19.58
CA LYS A 378 -0.42 -15.09 -19.19
C LYS A 378 -0.72 -13.99 -18.17
N VAL A 379 0.30 -13.36 -17.59
CA VAL A 379 0.13 -12.30 -16.59
C VAL A 379 -0.12 -10.97 -17.29
N GLU A 380 -1.37 -10.52 -17.23
CA GLU A 380 -1.75 -9.21 -17.73
C GLU A 380 -1.00 -8.09 -16.99
N ARG A 381 -0.51 -7.09 -17.70
CA ARG A 381 0.20 -5.94 -17.13
C ARG A 381 -0.75 -4.78 -16.86
N PHE A 382 -1.26 -4.69 -15.63
CA PHE A 382 -2.17 -3.61 -15.21
C PHE A 382 -1.50 -2.24 -15.37
N ALA A 383 -0.19 -2.16 -15.09
CA ALA A 383 0.54 -0.91 -15.21
C ALA A 383 0.60 -0.35 -16.65
N ALA A 384 0.48 -1.22 -17.65
CA ALA A 384 0.52 -0.85 -19.06
C ALA A 384 -0.85 -0.44 -19.63
N ARG A 385 -1.94 -0.55 -18.85
CA ARG A 385 -3.30 -0.22 -19.32
C ARG A 385 -3.51 1.27 -19.59
N SER A 386 -2.78 2.15 -18.91
CA SER A 386 -2.88 3.60 -19.11
C SER A 386 -1.50 4.22 -19.36
N GLU A 387 -1.32 4.87 -20.51
CA GLU A 387 -0.10 5.62 -20.85
C GLU A 387 -0.35 7.13 -20.93
#